data_AF-A0A1I3XZR2-F1
#
_entry.id   AF-A0A1I3XZR2-F1
#
_cell.length_a   1.000
_cell.length_b   1.000
_cell.length_c   1.000
_cell.angle_alpha   90.00
_cell.angle_beta   90.00
_cell.angle_gamma   90.00
#
_symmetry.space_group_name_H-M   'P 1'
#
loop_
_entity.id
_entity.type
_entity.pdbx_description
1 polymer ?
#
loop_
_entity_poly.entity_id
_entity_poly.type
_entity_poly.pdbx_seq_one_letter_code
_entity_poly.pdbx_strand_id
1 'polypeptide(L)'
;MTRVWIGGKTATDHLGAMSSPCIDVCHHDDETGFCLGCGMTRKDCKHWKREKEQRPAIRAALPGRLSLLAAAGNPVGEAARKKKRR
;
A
#
# COMPACT_ATOMS: atom_id res chain seq x y z
N MET A 1 22.86 14.40 -27.47
CA MET A 1 22.87 12.93 -27.55
C MET A 1 22.68 12.43 -26.13
N THR A 2 21.41 12.09 -25.83
CA THR A 2 20.85 11.42 -24.64
C THR A 2 21.36 11.83 -23.25
N ARG A 3 20.71 12.85 -22.66
CA ARG A 3 20.54 12.90 -21.19
C ARG A 3 19.73 11.67 -20.79
N VAL A 4 20.43 10.64 -20.34
CA VAL A 4 19.85 9.44 -19.74
C VAL A 4 19.26 9.85 -18.37
N TRP A 5 17.94 9.88 -18.29
CA TRP A 5 17.19 10.05 -17.05
C TRP A 5 17.18 8.69 -16.34
N ILE A 6 18.19 8.42 -15.52
CA ILE A 6 18.19 7.23 -14.65
C ILE A 6 17.24 7.55 -13.50
N GLY A 7 16.00 7.06 -13.64
CA GLY A 7 15.02 7.02 -12.57
C GLY A 7 15.54 6.15 -11.43
N GLY A 8 16.34 6.73 -10.54
CA GLY A 8 16.72 6.14 -9.27
C GLY A 8 15.67 6.44 -8.21
N LYS A 9 14.67 5.56 -8.07
CA LYS A 9 14.04 5.32 -6.78
C LYS A 9 14.29 3.85 -6.49
N THR A 10 15.32 3.62 -5.69
CA THR A 10 15.64 2.30 -5.14
C THR A 10 14.40 1.75 -4.46
N ALA A 11 13.92 0.59 -4.92
CA ALA A 11 12.80 -0.17 -4.37
C ALA A 11 13.10 -0.79 -2.99
N THR A 12 13.85 -0.07 -2.15
CA THR A 12 14.39 -0.55 -0.88
C THR A 12 14.35 0.55 0.19
N ASP A 13 13.26 1.30 0.28
CA ASP A 13 12.97 2.20 1.42
C ASP A 13 11.63 1.83 2.10
N HIS A 14 11.43 0.54 2.37
CA HIS A 14 10.35 0.08 3.26
C HIS A 14 10.86 -0.80 4.40
N LEU A 15 12.17 -0.77 4.67
CA LEU A 15 12.78 -1.42 5.83
C LEU A 15 13.12 -0.37 6.89
N GLY A 16 12.09 0.27 7.44
CA GLY A 16 12.22 1.29 8.48
C GLY A 16 11.09 1.15 9.49
N ALA A 17 11.33 0.36 10.54
CA ALA A 17 10.41 0.15 11.64
C ALA A 17 9.96 1.49 12.28
N MET A 18 8.64 1.76 12.33
CA MET A 18 7.88 2.04 13.57
C MET A 18 6.49 2.66 13.43
N SER A 19 6.02 3.21 12.29
CA SER A 19 4.75 4.01 12.36
C SER A 19 3.58 3.66 11.44
N SER A 20 3.73 3.08 10.24
CA SER A 20 2.57 2.67 9.41
C SER A 20 3.00 1.70 8.32
N PRO A 21 2.25 0.63 8.01
CA PRO A 21 2.52 -0.28 6.89
C PRO A 21 2.15 0.33 5.53
N CYS A 22 2.23 1.66 5.40
CA CYS A 22 1.78 2.39 4.23
C CYS A 22 2.97 2.72 3.32
N ILE A 23 2.88 2.33 2.05
CA ILE A 23 3.91 2.59 1.03
C ILE A 23 3.70 3.90 0.26
N ASP A 24 2.96 4.85 0.84
CA ASP A 24 2.50 6.09 0.18
C ASP A 24 1.68 5.86 -1.12
N VAL A 25 1.16 4.64 -1.30
CA VAL A 25 0.23 4.29 -2.37
C VAL A 25 -1.15 4.06 -1.76
N CYS A 26 -2.08 4.98 -2.08
CA CYS A 26 -3.47 4.92 -1.65
C CYS A 26 -4.37 4.72 -2.86
N HIS A 27 -4.51 3.47 -3.30
CA HIS A 27 -5.44 3.08 -4.35
C HIS A 27 -6.34 1.99 -3.81
N HIS A 28 -7.63 2.27 -3.69
CA HIS A 28 -8.58 1.29 -3.20
C HIS A 28 -9.26 0.66 -4.40
N ASP A 29 -9.38 -0.66 -4.35
CA ASP A 29 -10.22 -1.41 -5.26
C ASP A 29 -11.69 -1.23 -4.85
N ASP A 30 -12.58 -0.93 -5.81
CA ASP A 30 -14.00 -0.68 -5.55
C ASP A 30 -14.78 -1.98 -5.27
N GLU A 31 -14.27 -3.13 -5.71
CA GLU A 31 -14.91 -4.44 -5.48
C GLU A 31 -14.63 -4.99 -4.08
N THR A 32 -13.37 -4.94 -3.65
CA THR A 32 -12.91 -5.49 -2.36
C THR A 32 -12.82 -4.44 -1.26
N GLY A 33 -12.75 -3.15 -1.60
CA GLY A 33 -12.58 -2.06 -0.64
C GLY A 33 -11.20 -2.01 0.04
N PHE A 34 -10.25 -2.82 -0.42
CA PHE A 34 -8.89 -2.85 0.12
C PHE A 34 -7.95 -1.94 -0.67
N CYS A 35 -6.99 -1.36 0.04
CA CYS A 35 -5.91 -0.62 -0.61
C CYS A 35 -4.95 -1.59 -1.30
N LEU A 36 -4.76 -1.44 -2.61
CA LEU A 36 -3.81 -2.21 -3.39
C LEU A 36 -2.35 -2.02 -2.94
N GLY A 37 -2.02 -0.87 -2.35
CA GLY A 37 -0.68 -0.58 -1.87
C GLY A 37 -0.34 -1.25 -0.54
N CYS A 38 -1.21 -1.09 0.46
CA CYS A 38 -0.93 -1.52 1.83
C CYS A 38 -1.88 -2.59 2.37
N GLY A 39 -2.96 -2.94 1.68
CA GLY A 39 -3.98 -3.88 2.14
C GLY A 39 -4.91 -3.34 3.24
N MET A 40 -4.78 -2.07 3.65
CA MET A 40 -5.68 -1.45 4.62
C MET A 40 -6.98 -0.98 3.98
N THR A 41 -8.08 -0.97 4.73
CA THR A 41 -9.33 -0.36 4.28
C THR A 41 -9.29 1.16 4.50
N ARG A 42 -10.18 1.91 3.84
CA ARG A 42 -10.34 3.36 4.10
C ARG A 42 -10.65 3.66 5.56
N LYS A 43 -11.38 2.78 6.25
CA LYS A 43 -11.71 2.91 7.67
C LYS A 43 -10.45 2.72 8.52
N ASP A 44 -9.67 1.68 8.25
CA ASP A 44 -8.40 1.43 8.95
C ASP A 44 -7.45 2.63 8.84
N CYS A 45 -7.29 3.20 7.64
CA CYS A 45 -6.44 4.39 7.43
C CYS A 45 -6.91 5.62 8.24
N LYS A 46 -8.22 5.85 8.34
CA LYS A 46 -8.79 6.97 9.13
C LYS A 46 -8.56 6.77 10.64
N HIS A 47 -8.72 5.54 11.11
CA HIS A 47 -8.63 5.22 12.53
C HIS A 47 -7.21 4.93 13.00
N TRP A 48 -6.24 4.72 12.10
CA TRP A 48 -4.84 4.39 12.42
C TRP A 48 -4.16 5.32 13.45
N LYS A 49 -4.47 6.63 13.39
CA LYS A 49 -3.97 7.61 14.37
C LYS A 49 -4.68 7.56 15.73
N ARG A 50 -5.96 7.20 15.74
CA ARG A 50 -6.83 7.21 16.93
C ARG A 50 -6.77 5.87 17.68
N GLU A 51 -6.74 4.77 16.94
CA GLU A 51 -6.96 3.42 17.48
C GLU A 51 -5.66 2.62 17.37
N LYS A 52 -4.82 2.78 18.40
CA LYS A 52 -3.53 2.09 18.47
C LYS A 52 -3.69 0.58 18.70
N GLU A 53 -4.77 0.19 19.37
CA GLU A 53 -5.11 -1.20 19.69
C GLU A 53 -5.40 -2.04 18.45
N GLN A 54 -5.97 -1.43 17.40
CA GLN A 54 -6.29 -2.11 16.15
C GLN A 54 -5.07 -2.32 15.23
N ARG A 55 -3.94 -1.64 15.50
CA ARG A 55 -2.72 -1.74 14.68
C ARG A 55 -2.19 -3.17 14.51
N PRO A 56 -2.02 -3.99 15.57
CA PRO A 56 -1.59 -5.38 15.41
C PRO A 56 -2.58 -6.22 14.61
N ALA A 57 -3.89 -6.06 14.85
CA ALA A 57 -4.93 -6.78 14.12
C ALA A 57 -4.93 -6.44 12.62
N ILE A 58 -4.83 -5.16 12.30
CA ILE A 58 -4.71 -4.68 10.91
C ILE A 58 -3.46 -5.29 10.27
N ARG A 59 -2.30 -5.23 10.94
CA ARG A 59 -1.03 -5.78 10.44
C ARG A 59 -1.10 -7.28 10.16
N ALA A 60 -1.75 -8.06 11.04
CA ALA A 60 -1.94 -9.49 10.84
C ALA A 60 -2.87 -9.79 9.65
N ALA A 61 -3.84 -8.91 9.37
CA ALA A 61 -4.76 -9.07 8.24
C ALA A 61 -4.17 -8.65 6.88
N LEU A 62 -3.17 -7.75 6.84
CA LEU A 62 -2.57 -7.26 5.59
C LEU A 62 -2.10 -8.36 4.62
N PRO A 63 -1.29 -9.36 5.03
CA PRO A 63 -0.81 -10.38 4.11
C PRO A 63 -1.96 -11.19 3.47
N GLY A 64 -3.01 -11.49 4.24
CA GLY A 64 -4.20 -12.17 3.72
C GLY A 64 -4.95 -11.31 2.70
N ARG A 65 -5.16 -10.02 3.01
CA ARG A 65 -5.83 -9.08 2.10
C ARG A 65 -5.06 -8.87 0.80
N LEU A 66 -3.73 -8.76 0.87
CA LEU A 66 -2.86 -8.66 -0.31
C LEU A 66 -2.91 -9.94 -1.16
N SER A 67 -2.95 -11.11 -0.53
CA SER A 67 -3.09 -12.38 -1.26
C SER A 67 -4.43 -12.48 -1.99
N LEU A 68 -5.52 -12.00 -1.39
CA LEU A 68 -6.83 -11.92 -2.05
C LEU A 68 -6.80 -10.98 -3.26
N LEU A 69 -6.18 -9.81 -3.12
CA LEU A 69 -6.03 -8.86 -4.22
C LEU A 69 -5.18 -9.42 -5.36
N ALA A 70 -4.08 -10.11 -5.04
CA ALA A 70 -3.27 -10.79 -6.04
C ALA A 70 -4.05 -11.90 -6.75
N ALA A 71 -4.86 -12.67 -6.03
CA ALA A 71 -5.74 -13.69 -6.60
C ALA A 71 -6.84 -13.10 -7.49
N ALA A 72 -7.33 -11.90 -7.16
CA ALA A 72 -8.28 -11.14 -7.99
C ALA A 72 -7.64 -10.54 -9.26
N GLY A 73 -6.33 -10.69 -9.47
CA GLY A 73 -5.61 -10.12 -10.61
C GLY A 73 -5.31 -8.62 -10.45
N ASN A 74 -5.48 -8.07 -9.26
CA ASN A 74 -5.17 -6.68 -8.99
C ASN A 74 -3.66 -6.47 -8.78
N PRO A 75 -3.09 -5.36 -9.29
CA PRO A 75 -1.68 -5.03 -9.02
C PRO A 75 -1.52 -4.68 -7.54
N VAL A 76 -0.67 -5.41 -6.82
CA VAL A 76 -0.40 -5.18 -5.39
C VAL A 76 0.94 -4.47 -5.15
N GLY A 77 1.01 -3.68 -4.09
CA GLY A 77 2.23 -2.98 -3.69
C GLY A 77 2.64 -1.87 -4.65
N GLU A 78 3.92 -1.84 -5.03
CA GLU A 78 4.48 -0.81 -5.91
C GLU A 78 3.88 -0.84 -7.32
N ALA A 79 3.42 -2.02 -7.78
CA ALA A 79 2.72 -2.17 -9.05
C ALA A 79 1.38 -1.41 -9.09
N ALA A 80 0.77 -1.13 -7.92
CA ALA A 80 -0.47 -0.37 -7.81
C ALA A 80 -0.27 1.15 -8.01
N ARG A 81 0.98 1.62 -8.12
CA ARG A 81 1.33 3.04 -8.22
C ARG A 81 0.96 3.60 -9.60
N LYS A 82 -0.32 3.86 -9.86
CA LYS A 82 -0.74 4.69 -11.00
C LYS A 82 -0.23 6.12 -10.78
N LYS A 83 0.53 6.68 -11.74
CA LYS A 83 0.88 8.11 -11.73
C LYS A 83 -0.43 8.90 -11.70
N LYS A 84 -0.74 9.53 -10.57
CA LYS A 84 -1.83 10.48 -10.44
C LYS A 84 -1.60 11.54 -11.53
N ARG A 85 -2.38 11.52 -12.61
CA ARG A 85 -2.33 12.59 -13.62
C ARG A 85 -2.78 13.87 -12.91
N ARG A 86 -1.89 14.86 -12.92
CA ARG A 86 -2.02 16.14 -12.24
C ARG A 86 -3.08 17.00 -12.91
#